data_AF-A0A2I9LPC9-F1
#
_entry.id   AF-A0A2I9LPC9-F1
#
_cell.length_a   1.000
_cell.length_b   1.000
_cell.length_c   1.000
_cell.angle_alpha   90.00
_cell.angle_beta   90.00
_cell.angle_gamma   90.00
#
_symmetry.space_group_name_H-M   'P 1'
#
loop_
_entity.id
_entity.type
_entity.pdbx_description
1 polymer ?
#
loop_
_entity_poly.entity_id
_entity_poly.type
_entity_poly.pdbx_seq_one_letter_code
_entity_poly.pdbx_strand_id
1 'polypeptide(L)'
;MKSLKFYIILILFSIFVHEVNTVQKILDGYYLSDEDGLFVSCKNKYDEYFCLGKCVDNGAKDGYCVGHSFVCFCKHEVDYPPNHFLF
;
A
#
# COMPACT_ATOMS: atom_id res chain seq x y z
N MET A 1 -30.69 38.38 1.53
CA MET A 1 -30.95 36.97 1.15
C MET A 1 -29.59 36.33 0.86
N LYS A 2 -29.06 35.50 1.77
CA LYS A 2 -27.75 34.85 1.57
C LYS A 2 -27.87 33.95 0.33
N SER A 3 -27.14 34.31 -0.72
CA SER A 3 -27.29 33.74 -2.06
C SER A 3 -27.10 32.23 -2.04
N LEU A 4 -28.10 31.49 -2.53
CA LEU A 4 -28.09 30.04 -2.76
C LEU A 4 -26.79 29.54 -3.40
N LYS A 5 -26.17 30.39 -4.23
CA LYS A 5 -24.87 30.17 -4.89
C LYS A 5 -23.73 29.82 -3.91
N PHE A 6 -23.72 30.40 -2.72
CA PHE A 6 -22.66 30.17 -1.73
C PHE A 6 -22.69 28.74 -1.17
N TYR A 7 -23.89 28.18 -0.98
CA TYR A 7 -24.06 26.82 -0.49
C TYR A 7 -23.64 25.76 -1.53
N ILE A 8 -23.89 26.01 -2.82
CA ILE A 8 -23.49 25.10 -3.90
C ILE A 8 -21.96 25.01 -4.01
N ILE A 9 -21.26 26.14 -3.87
CA ILE A 9 -19.79 26.19 -3.90
C ILE A 9 -19.19 25.41 -2.72
N LEU A 10 -19.77 25.56 -1.51
CA LEU A 10 -19.33 24.80 -0.34
C LEU A 10 -19.48 23.29 -0.53
N ILE A 11 -20.62 22.83 -1.07
CA ILE A 11 -20.87 21.40 -1.31
C ILE A 11 -19.87 20.83 -2.33
N LEU A 12 -19.61 21.55 -3.42
CA LEU A 12 -18.62 21.13 -4.43
C LEU A 12 -17.22 21.04 -3.84
N PHE A 13 -16.84 21.98 -2.97
CA PHE A 13 -15.56 21.96 -2.29
C PHE A 13 -15.45 20.78 -1.31
N SER A 14 -16.52 20.44 -0.60
CA SER A 14 -16.55 19.28 0.30
C SER A 14 -16.40 17.95 -0.44
N ILE A 15 -17.03 17.79 -1.60
CA ILE A 15 -16.89 16.59 -2.45
C ILE A 15 -15.46 16.48 -2.97
N PHE A 16 -14.88 17.59 -3.46
CA PHE A 16 -13.50 17.62 -3.94
C PHE A 16 -12.49 17.24 -2.85
N VAL A 17 -12.63 17.78 -1.63
CA VAL A 17 -11.76 17.42 -0.50
C VAL A 17 -11.93 15.94 -0.10
N HIS A 18 -13.12 15.37 -0.28
CA HIS A 18 -13.36 13.95 -0.01
C HIS A 18 -12.69 13.02 -1.02
N GLU A 19 -12.69 13.37 -2.31
CA GLU A 19 -11.96 12.62 -3.35
C GLU A 19 -10.43 12.67 -3.15
N VAL A 20 -9.87 13.82 -2.76
CA VAL A 20 -8.42 13.94 -2.55
C VAL A 20 -7.95 13.13 -1.33
N ASN A 21 -8.80 12.96 -0.32
CA ASN A 21 -8.49 12.13 0.86
C ASN A 21 -8.71 10.62 0.65
N THR A 22 -9.41 10.20 -0.41
CA THR A 22 -9.68 8.78 -0.67
C THR A 22 -8.59 8.10 -1.49
N VAL A 23 -7.64 8.85 -2.05
CA VAL A 23 -6.35 8.29 -2.48
C VAL A 23 -5.42 8.23 -1.26
N GLN A 24 -5.82 7.47 -0.24
CA GLN A 24 -4.84 6.88 0.66
C GLN A 24 -3.99 5.96 -0.20
N LYS A 25 -2.87 6.50 -0.71
CA LYS A 25 -1.77 5.67 -1.17
C LYS A 25 -1.40 4.83 0.04
N ILE A 26 -1.87 3.59 0.07
CA ILE A 26 -1.43 2.62 1.03
C ILE A 26 0.09 2.56 0.83
N LEU A 27 0.84 2.95 1.85
CA LEU A 27 2.28 3.19 1.70
C LEU A 27 2.99 1.86 1.53
N ASP A 28 3.94 1.80 0.61
CA ASP A 28 4.88 0.70 0.52
C ASP A 28 5.69 0.59 1.82
N GLY A 29 6.00 -0.63 2.26
CA GLY A 29 6.66 -0.80 3.55
C GLY A 29 6.99 -2.25 3.90
N TYR A 30 7.77 -2.43 4.96
CA TYR A 30 8.05 -3.74 5.53
C TYR A 30 6.78 -4.31 6.17
N TYR A 31 6.49 -5.57 5.88
CA TYR A 31 5.31 -6.24 6.40
C TYR A 31 5.48 -6.59 7.88
N LEU A 32 4.49 -6.21 8.67
CA LEU A 32 4.34 -6.60 10.07
C LEU A 32 3.19 -7.60 10.16
N SER A 33 3.38 -8.69 10.88
CA SER A 33 2.34 -9.69 11.11
C SER A 33 1.26 -9.13 12.05
N ASP A 34 0.00 -9.37 11.71
CA ASP A 34 -1.14 -8.90 12.50
C ASP A 34 -1.29 -9.62 13.84
N GLU A 35 -0.66 -10.79 14.00
CA GLU A 35 -0.75 -11.60 15.23
C GLU A 35 0.16 -11.09 16.34
N ASP A 36 1.39 -10.69 16.00
CA ASP A 36 2.47 -10.38 16.94
C ASP A 36 3.10 -9.00 16.72
N GLY A 37 2.72 -8.29 15.65
CA GLY A 37 3.30 -6.99 15.30
C GLY A 37 4.79 -7.07 14.95
N LEU A 38 5.29 -8.25 14.58
CA LEU A 38 6.69 -8.47 14.24
C LEU A 38 6.90 -8.48 12.72
N PHE A 39 8.11 -8.12 12.30
CA PHE A 39 8.51 -8.20 10.90
C PHE A 39 8.46 -9.65 10.40
N VAL A 40 7.78 -9.84 9.28
CA VAL A 40 7.68 -11.17 8.67
C VAL A 40 8.98 -11.48 7.94
N SER A 41 9.67 -12.51 8.41
CA SER A 41 10.96 -12.92 7.84
C SER A 41 10.78 -13.88 6.66
N CYS A 42 11.66 -13.74 5.68
CA CYS A 42 11.78 -14.59 4.49
C CYS A 42 13.23 -15.06 4.39
N LYS A 43 13.49 -16.31 4.78
CA LYS A 43 14.85 -16.86 4.93
C LYS A 43 15.34 -17.56 3.67
N ASN A 44 14.44 -18.01 2.80
CA ASN A 44 14.77 -18.81 1.63
C ASN A 44 14.28 -18.14 0.34
N LYS A 45 14.97 -18.39 -0.78
CA LYS A 45 14.60 -17.86 -2.12
C LYS A 45 13.20 -18.29 -2.60
N TYR A 46 12.65 -19.37 -2.04
CA TYR A 46 11.27 -19.81 -2.29
C TYR A 46 10.21 -19.02 -1.48
N ASP A 47 10.65 -18.16 -0.55
CA ASP A 47 9.79 -17.30 0.27
C ASP A 47 9.36 -16.02 -0.47
N GLU A 48 9.77 -15.78 -1.72
CA GLU A 48 9.23 -14.66 -2.50
C GLU A 48 7.71 -14.82 -2.71
N TYR A 49 7.26 -16.03 -3.03
CA TYR A 49 5.82 -16.32 -3.11
C TYR A 49 5.13 -16.23 -1.75
N PHE A 50 5.88 -16.44 -0.66
CA PHE A 50 5.36 -16.26 0.70
C PHE A 50 5.13 -14.79 1.02
N CYS A 51 6.10 -13.91 0.75
CA CYS A 51 5.92 -12.47 0.92
C CYS A 51 4.83 -11.92 0.00
N LEU A 52 4.81 -12.35 -1.27
CA LEU A 52 3.77 -11.97 -2.22
C LEU A 52 2.38 -12.34 -1.69
N GLY A 53 2.18 -13.59 -1.25
CA GLY A 53 0.91 -14.06 -0.69
C GLY A 53 0.50 -13.23 0.52
N LYS A 54 1.39 -13.07 1.50
CA LYS A 54 1.12 -12.27 2.70
C LYS A 54 0.77 -10.81 2.39
N CYS A 55 1.47 -10.19 1.46
CA CYS A 55 1.22 -8.80 1.08
C CYS A 55 -0.12 -8.67 0.33
N VAL A 56 -0.40 -9.56 -0.63
CA VAL A 56 -1.64 -9.52 -1.43
C VAL A 56 -2.88 -9.83 -0.59
N ASP A 57 -2.79 -10.81 0.32
CA ASP A 57 -3.85 -11.12 1.28
C ASP A 57 -4.22 -9.91 2.15
N ASN A 58 -3.29 -8.97 2.31
CA ASN A 58 -3.44 -7.75 3.10
C ASN A 58 -3.63 -6.47 2.26
N GLY A 59 -4.00 -6.61 0.98
CA GLY A 59 -4.39 -5.50 0.13
C GLY A 59 -3.26 -4.80 -0.62
N ALA A 60 -2.03 -5.30 -0.54
CA ALA A 60 -0.95 -4.89 -1.41
C ALA A 60 -1.12 -5.49 -2.82
N LYS A 61 -0.42 -4.93 -3.79
CA LYS A 61 -0.41 -5.43 -5.18
C LYS A 61 0.78 -6.31 -5.48
N ASP A 62 1.84 -6.18 -4.71
CA ASP A 62 3.08 -6.94 -4.85
C ASP A 62 3.76 -7.10 -3.49
N GLY A 63 4.66 -8.09 -3.40
CA GLY A 63 5.39 -8.38 -2.18
C GLY A 63 6.63 -9.23 -2.47
N TYR A 64 7.77 -8.83 -1.92
CA TYR A 64 9.04 -9.53 -2.15
C TYR A 64 9.90 -9.57 -0.89
N CYS A 65 10.86 -10.47 -0.89
CA CYS A 65 11.84 -10.60 0.18
C CYS A 65 13.01 -9.63 -0.03
N VAL A 66 13.32 -8.80 0.96
CA VAL A 66 14.49 -7.91 0.89
C VAL A 66 15.72 -8.68 1.34
N GLY A 67 16.60 -9.05 0.39
CA GLY A 67 17.75 -9.94 0.64
C GLY A 67 18.73 -9.47 1.73
N HIS A 68 18.86 -8.17 1.96
CA HIS A 68 19.75 -7.62 3.00
C HIS A 68 19.18 -7.70 4.43
N SER A 69 17.86 -7.77 4.57
CA SER A 69 17.19 -7.81 5.88
C SER A 69 16.44 -9.11 6.14
N PHE A 70 16.26 -9.98 5.13
CA PHE A 70 15.44 -11.19 5.20
C PHE A 70 14.03 -10.89 5.73
N VAL A 71 13.44 -9.76 5.32
CA VAL A 71 12.10 -9.29 5.72
C VAL A 71 11.26 -9.05 4.47
N CYS A 72 9.98 -9.38 4.55
CA CYS A 72 9.00 -9.11 3.51
C CYS A 72 8.72 -7.62 3.37
N PHE A 73 8.66 -7.14 2.13
CA PHE A 73 8.30 -5.77 1.79
C PHE A 73 7.10 -5.78 0.84
N CYS A 74 6.06 -5.03 1.16
CA CYS A 74 4.82 -4.95 0.39
C CYS A 74 4.77 -3.65 -0.42
N LYS A 75 4.29 -3.75 -1.66
CA LYS A 75 4.07 -2.63 -2.56
C LYS A 75 2.60 -2.51 -2.97
N HIS A 76 2.09 -1.29 -2.99
CA HIS A 76 0.68 -1.00 -3.33
C HIS A 76 0.53 -0.36 -4.72
N GLU A 77 1.64 0.07 -5.32
CA GLU A 77 1.76 0.39 -6.74
C GLU A 77 2.69 -0.65 -7.40
N VAL A 78 2.26 -1.22 -8.53
CA VAL A 78 3.12 -2.10 -9.34
C VAL A 78 3.84 -1.21 -10.33
N ASP A 79 5.14 -1.01 -10.14
CA ASP A 79 5.98 -0.34 -11.14
C ASP A 79 5.90 -1.15 -12.45
N TYR A 80 5.70 -0.48 -13.59
CA TYR A 80 5.75 -1.12 -14.90
C TYR A 80 6.97 -0.60 -15.67
N PRO A 81 7.93 -1.46 -16.07
CA PRO A 81 7.97 -2.91 -15.86
C PRO A 81 8.21 -3.29 -14.39
N PRO A 82 7.71 -4.45 -13.93
CA PRO A 82 7.93 -4.93 -12.57
C PRO A 82 9.42 -5.13 -12.34
N ASN A 83 10.00 -4.24 -11.55
CA ASN A 83 11.40 -4.32 -11.14
C ASN A 83 11.55 -5.39 -10.06
N HIS A 84 11.47 -6.66 -10.46
CA HIS A 84 11.97 -7.78 -9.68
C HIS A 84 13.51 -7.77 -9.75
N PHE A 85 14.15 -6.74 -9.20
CA PHE A 85 15.60 -6.73 -9.08
C PHE A 85 16.00 -7.69 -7.97
N LEU A 86 16.35 -8.90 -8.40
CA LEU A 86 17.07 -9.93 -7.68
C LEU A 86 18.38 -9.36 -7.13
N PHE A 87 18.36 -8.85 -5.90
CA PHE A 87 19.56 -8.59 -5.09
C PHE A 87 19.55 -9.48 -3.86
#